data_AF-A0A352UBJ5-F1
#
_entry.id   AF-A0A352UBJ5-F1
#
_cell.length_a   1.000
_cell.length_b   1.000
_cell.length_c   1.000
_cell.angle_alpha   90.00
_cell.angle_beta   90.00
_cell.angle_gamma   90.00
#
_symmetry.space_group_name_H-M   'P 1'
#
loop_
_entity.id
_entity.type
_entity.pdbx_description
1 polymer ?
#
loop_
_entity_poly.entity_id
_entity_poly.type
_entity_poly.pdbx_seq_one_letter_code
_entity_poly.pdbx_strand_id
1 'polypeptide(L)'
;IFDVVNRGRKTVFGLNSSPRNTDPGAPLDPGNGFLMRHGFTVVWCGWQADVPFDPNLIGLQAPDALGPDGEPLTGRMLCQFQSNETTNLFLLADRQHDPHPPVDIDDPNSTLTVRDHPNGPATEISRDKFSFVRVEDEQIEPEPNHIHMPSGFEAGRIYQLVYHTEGSAIVGLGMASVRDINSFLKYGSEEAGNPCTDNIDYAYALGISQSGRFLRSYLFTGLNEDEENRMALDGIIPHVAGGMRGEFNLRFGQPSKDVCFIIPELFPFTDTEQTDPITGETGSILAKLEERDNQVPKVMFMNTSAEYWRGDAALIHTNLVSMNDADESENVRRYHFAGTMHGSGNFPPETIRVMDGLKGQLPYNSVDYSPLMRAALINLDRWVSGEAPAPDSLHPSLDKGTSVESRTLKQKFDRIPGVD
;
A
#
# COMPACT_ATOMS: atom_id res chain seq x y z
N ILE A 1 4.36 -3.90 -18.75
CA ILE A 1 4.06 -3.26 -17.45
C ILE A 1 3.02 -4.07 -16.70
N PHE A 2 3.36 -4.44 -15.48
CA PHE A 2 2.54 -5.16 -14.53
C PHE A 2 1.88 -4.16 -13.57
N ASP A 3 0.56 -4.19 -13.50
CA ASP A 3 -0.24 -3.44 -12.55
C ASP A 3 -0.45 -4.30 -11.30
N VAL A 4 0.19 -3.91 -10.21
CA VAL A 4 -0.16 -4.48 -8.90
C VAL A 4 -1.51 -3.87 -8.51
N VAL A 5 -2.58 -4.60 -8.80
CA VAL A 5 -3.96 -4.16 -8.55
C VAL A 5 -4.13 -3.70 -7.11
N ASN A 6 -4.86 -2.62 -6.88
CA ASN A 6 -5.08 -2.08 -5.55
C ASN A 6 -6.47 -2.52 -5.07
N ARG A 7 -6.53 -3.38 -4.06
CA ARG A 7 -7.79 -3.92 -3.51
C ARG A 7 -8.70 -4.48 -4.60
N GLY A 8 -8.12 -5.34 -5.43
CA GLY A 8 -8.76 -5.99 -6.56
C GLY A 8 -9.05 -5.11 -7.78
N ARG A 9 -8.67 -3.83 -7.77
CA ARG A 9 -8.95 -2.87 -8.86
C ARG A 9 -7.70 -2.52 -9.65
N LYS A 10 -7.84 -2.48 -10.97
CA LYS A 10 -6.79 -2.06 -11.92
C LYS A 10 -6.53 -0.57 -11.76
N THR A 11 -5.27 -0.16 -11.72
CA THR A 11 -4.86 1.24 -11.54
C THR A 11 -4.07 1.81 -12.72
N VAL A 12 -3.44 0.93 -13.51
CA VAL A 12 -2.49 1.32 -14.57
C VAL A 12 -3.13 2.15 -15.70
N PHE A 13 -4.43 2.00 -15.95
CA PHE A 13 -5.15 2.78 -16.98
C PHE A 13 -5.28 4.26 -16.66
N GLY A 14 -4.96 4.69 -15.42
CA GLY A 14 -4.75 6.10 -15.12
C GLY A 14 -3.64 6.73 -15.98
N LEU A 15 -2.63 5.95 -16.40
CA LEU A 15 -1.61 6.41 -17.35
C LEU A 15 -2.20 6.72 -18.73
N ASN A 16 -3.31 6.08 -19.11
CA ASN A 16 -4.06 6.42 -20.32
C ASN A 16 -5.06 7.56 -20.11
N SER A 17 -5.14 8.21 -18.94
CA SER A 17 -6.23 9.13 -18.58
C SER A 17 -7.63 8.48 -18.72
N SER A 18 -7.71 7.16 -18.58
CA SER A 18 -9.01 6.50 -18.44
C SER A 18 -9.63 6.94 -17.12
N PRO A 19 -10.93 7.29 -17.09
CA PRO A 19 -11.66 7.41 -15.84
C PRO A 19 -11.50 6.13 -15.02
N ARG A 20 -11.45 6.26 -13.68
CA ARG A 20 -11.52 5.08 -12.81
C ARG A 20 -12.87 4.43 -13.02
N ASN A 21 -12.87 3.17 -13.44
CA ASN A 21 -14.07 2.38 -13.52
C ASN A 21 -14.27 1.62 -12.20
N THR A 22 -15.42 1.82 -11.57
CA THR A 22 -15.80 1.12 -10.34
C THR A 22 -16.45 -0.23 -10.62
N ASP A 23 -16.79 -0.52 -11.87
CA ASP A 23 -17.18 -1.83 -12.38
C ASP A 23 -15.98 -2.47 -13.09
N PRO A 24 -15.25 -3.35 -12.40
CA PRO A 24 -14.14 -4.05 -13.03
C PRO A 24 -14.53 -5.03 -14.17
N GLY A 25 -15.80 -5.42 -14.28
CA GLY A 25 -16.33 -6.27 -15.35
C GLY A 25 -16.65 -5.49 -16.63
N ALA A 26 -16.67 -4.15 -16.54
CA ALA A 26 -16.86 -3.29 -17.68
C ALA A 26 -15.73 -3.44 -18.72
N PRO A 27 -16.01 -3.17 -20.01
CA PRO A 27 -14.98 -3.12 -21.04
C PRO A 27 -13.85 -2.17 -20.65
N LEU A 28 -12.61 -2.54 -20.99
CA LEU A 28 -11.46 -1.68 -20.80
C LEU A 28 -11.65 -0.39 -21.60
N ASP A 29 -11.64 0.75 -20.91
CA ASP A 29 -11.57 2.05 -21.58
C ASP A 29 -10.10 2.29 -21.97
N PRO A 30 -9.79 2.37 -23.27
CA PRO A 30 -8.42 2.61 -23.71
C PRO A 30 -7.92 4.00 -23.31
N GLY A 31 -8.83 4.92 -22.93
CA GLY A 31 -8.54 6.32 -22.67
C GLY A 31 -7.84 6.95 -23.87
N ASN A 32 -6.78 7.69 -23.59
CA ASN A 32 -5.90 8.19 -24.63
C ASN A 32 -4.96 7.11 -25.19
N GLY A 33 -4.89 5.88 -24.71
CA GLY A 33 -4.03 4.82 -25.28
C GLY A 33 -2.52 5.02 -25.15
N PHE A 34 -2.05 5.84 -24.21
CA PHE A 34 -0.63 6.14 -23.97
C PHE A 34 0.24 4.87 -23.91
N LEU A 35 -0.11 3.90 -23.06
CA LEU A 35 0.67 2.66 -22.90
C LEU A 35 0.85 1.91 -24.21
N MET A 36 -0.23 1.75 -24.98
CA MET A 36 -0.21 0.99 -26.24
C MET A 36 0.58 1.71 -27.33
N ARG A 37 0.49 3.04 -27.40
CA ARG A 37 1.30 3.83 -28.33
C ARG A 37 2.81 3.75 -28.05
N HIS A 38 3.18 3.46 -26.82
CA HIS A 38 4.56 3.24 -26.40
C HIS A 38 4.97 1.75 -26.42
N GLY A 39 4.12 0.87 -26.96
CA GLY A 39 4.45 -0.55 -27.14
C GLY A 39 4.37 -1.40 -25.87
N PHE A 40 3.81 -0.87 -24.77
CA PHE A 40 3.70 -1.64 -23.53
C PHE A 40 2.63 -2.73 -23.63
N THR A 41 3.01 -3.98 -23.36
CA THR A 41 2.08 -5.02 -22.93
C THR A 41 1.64 -4.75 -21.50
N VAL A 42 0.34 -4.78 -21.22
CA VAL A 42 -0.23 -4.51 -19.89
C VAL A 42 -0.74 -5.80 -19.27
N VAL A 43 -0.32 -6.09 -18.05
CA VAL A 43 -0.63 -7.33 -17.33
C VAL A 43 -1.04 -7.00 -15.89
N TRP A 44 -1.90 -7.82 -15.31
CA TRP A 44 -2.25 -7.81 -13.88
C TRP A 44 -2.61 -9.23 -13.46
N CYS A 45 -2.47 -9.54 -12.18
CA CYS A 45 -3.01 -10.77 -11.60
C CYS A 45 -3.53 -10.54 -10.18
N GLY A 46 -4.25 -11.53 -9.67
CA GLY A 46 -4.59 -11.61 -8.26
C GLY A 46 -3.35 -11.82 -7.42
N TRP A 47 -3.26 -11.05 -6.34
CA TRP A 47 -2.20 -11.20 -5.34
C TRP A 47 -2.73 -11.07 -3.91
N GLN A 48 -3.82 -10.32 -3.72
CA GLN A 48 -4.36 -9.99 -2.41
C GLN A 48 -5.42 -11.03 -2.00
N ALA A 49 -5.25 -11.63 -0.80
CA ALA A 49 -6.05 -12.76 -0.35
C ALA A 49 -7.36 -12.40 0.36
N ASP A 50 -7.44 -11.21 0.96
CA ASP A 50 -8.60 -10.72 1.71
C ASP A 50 -9.56 -9.91 0.82
N VAL A 51 -9.43 -9.99 -0.51
CA VAL A 51 -10.38 -9.33 -1.44
C VAL A 51 -11.70 -10.10 -1.41
N PRO A 52 -12.83 -9.46 -1.07
CA PRO A 52 -14.12 -10.14 -1.02
C PRO A 52 -14.47 -10.79 -2.35
N PHE A 53 -15.26 -11.86 -2.27
CA PHE A 53 -15.80 -12.50 -3.45
C PHE A 53 -16.80 -11.58 -4.17
N ASP A 54 -16.30 -10.87 -5.17
CA ASP A 54 -17.06 -10.05 -6.11
C ASP A 54 -16.59 -10.44 -7.53
N PRO A 55 -17.49 -10.81 -8.47
CA PRO A 55 -17.12 -11.19 -9.84
C PRO A 55 -16.27 -10.18 -10.59
N ASN A 56 -16.25 -8.94 -10.12
CA ASN A 56 -15.48 -7.88 -10.73
C ASN A 56 -14.11 -7.72 -10.03
N LEU A 57 -13.94 -8.06 -8.76
CA LEU A 57 -12.65 -7.88 -8.09
C LEU A 57 -11.64 -8.98 -8.43
N ILE A 58 -10.36 -8.62 -8.49
CA ILE A 58 -9.26 -9.55 -8.76
C ILE A 58 -8.50 -9.85 -7.47
N GLY A 59 -8.81 -10.99 -6.85
CA GLY A 59 -8.12 -11.50 -5.66
C GLY A 59 -7.24 -12.71 -5.94
N LEU A 60 -6.51 -13.14 -4.91
CA LEU A 60 -5.81 -14.42 -4.87
C LEU A 60 -6.52 -15.33 -3.88
N GLN A 61 -6.89 -16.54 -4.28
CA GLN A 61 -7.28 -17.56 -3.31
C GLN A 61 -6.02 -18.18 -2.71
N ALA A 62 -5.57 -17.67 -1.57
CA ALA A 62 -4.44 -18.23 -0.85
C ALA A 62 -4.90 -19.36 0.09
N PRO A 63 -4.12 -20.46 0.23
CA PRO A 63 -4.35 -21.41 1.29
C PRO A 63 -4.15 -20.77 2.67
N ASP A 64 -4.83 -21.32 3.67
CA ASP A 64 -4.57 -21.01 5.07
C ASP A 64 -3.33 -21.73 5.58
N ALA A 65 -2.59 -21.05 6.45
CA ALA A 65 -1.56 -21.69 7.25
C ALA A 65 -2.21 -22.59 8.32
N LEU A 66 -1.70 -23.81 8.46
CA LEU A 66 -2.14 -24.80 9.44
C LEU A 66 -1.08 -25.01 10.52
N GLY A 67 -1.53 -25.37 11.72
CA GLY A 67 -0.67 -25.78 12.83
C GLY A 67 -0.03 -27.15 12.60
N PRO A 68 0.91 -27.57 13.47
CA PRO A 68 1.54 -28.89 13.39
C PRO A 68 0.58 -30.08 13.49
N ASP A 69 -0.60 -29.86 14.06
CA ASP A 69 -1.72 -30.79 14.20
C ASP A 69 -2.67 -30.79 12.99
N GLY A 70 -2.46 -29.89 12.03
CA GLY A 70 -3.32 -29.72 10.86
C GLY A 70 -4.54 -28.82 11.08
N GLU A 71 -4.67 -28.23 12.28
CA GLU A 71 -5.79 -27.33 12.60
C GLU A 71 -5.50 -25.88 12.17
N PRO A 72 -6.52 -25.04 11.98
CA PRO A 72 -6.33 -23.62 11.69
C PRO A 72 -5.50 -22.92 12.77
N LEU A 73 -4.63 -22.00 12.36
CA LEU A 73 -3.87 -21.20 13.31
C LEU A 73 -4.78 -20.28 14.12
N THR A 74 -4.55 -20.22 15.42
CA THR A 74 -5.18 -19.24 16.31
C THR A 74 -4.16 -18.26 16.89
N GLY A 75 -4.61 -17.07 17.24
CA GLY A 75 -3.75 -16.10 17.90
C GLY A 75 -4.37 -14.72 18.02
N ARG A 76 -3.63 -13.79 18.65
CA ARG A 76 -4.09 -12.42 18.85
C ARG A 76 -3.87 -11.59 17.60
N MET A 77 -4.84 -10.75 17.26
CA MET A 77 -4.72 -9.73 16.23
C MET A 77 -5.26 -8.38 16.72
N LEU A 78 -4.82 -7.31 16.07
CA LEU A 78 -5.25 -5.93 16.32
C LEU A 78 -6.08 -5.44 15.13
N CYS A 79 -7.29 -4.97 15.41
CA CYS A 79 -8.08 -4.13 14.52
C CYS A 79 -8.15 -2.71 15.07
N GLN A 80 -8.12 -1.70 14.20
CA GLN A 80 -8.43 -0.33 14.57
C GLN A 80 -9.58 0.17 13.73
N PHE A 81 -10.44 0.93 14.36
CA PHE A 81 -11.61 1.52 13.74
C PHE A 81 -11.61 3.03 13.96
N GLN A 82 -11.98 3.76 12.92
CA GLN A 82 -12.22 5.19 12.98
C GLN A 82 -13.24 5.53 11.90
N SER A 83 -14.29 6.24 12.28
CA SER A 83 -15.34 6.71 11.37
C SER A 83 -15.46 8.22 11.48
N ASN A 84 -15.83 8.89 10.39
CA ASN A 84 -16.18 10.31 10.41
C ASN A 84 -17.63 10.55 10.87
N GLU A 85 -18.38 9.46 11.08
CA GLU A 85 -19.77 9.47 11.50
C GLU A 85 -19.95 8.55 12.70
N THR A 86 -20.94 8.85 13.54
CA THR A 86 -21.33 7.94 14.63
C THR A 86 -21.86 6.63 14.04
N THR A 87 -21.35 5.52 14.53
CA THR A 87 -21.81 4.17 14.18
C THR A 87 -21.84 3.32 15.45
N ASN A 88 -22.68 2.29 15.53
CA ASN A 88 -22.62 1.29 16.61
C ASN A 88 -21.89 0.01 16.19
N LEU A 89 -21.40 -0.04 14.95
CA LEU A 89 -20.93 -1.25 14.31
C LEU A 89 -19.67 -0.98 13.48
N PHE A 90 -18.71 -1.90 13.55
CA PHE A 90 -17.59 -1.97 12.62
C PHE A 90 -17.36 -3.40 12.16
N LEU A 91 -17.08 -3.57 10.88
CA LEU A 91 -16.53 -4.81 10.34
C LEU A 91 -15.15 -5.07 10.97
N LEU A 92 -14.83 -6.33 11.28
CA LEU A 92 -13.50 -6.75 11.78
C LEU A 92 -12.42 -6.75 10.69
N ALA A 93 -12.62 -5.94 9.65
CA ALA A 93 -11.68 -5.70 8.57
C ALA A 93 -11.72 -4.24 8.13
N ASP A 94 -10.60 -3.77 7.62
CA ASP A 94 -10.55 -2.46 6.97
C ASP A 94 -11.02 -2.54 5.51
N ARG A 95 -11.56 -1.44 5.00
CA ARG A 95 -11.97 -1.26 3.59
C ARG A 95 -12.95 -2.31 3.06
N GLN A 96 -13.83 -2.86 3.90
CA GLN A 96 -14.84 -3.86 3.50
C GLN A 96 -14.19 -5.09 2.84
N HIS A 97 -13.12 -5.60 3.44
CA HIS A 97 -12.41 -6.82 3.01
C HIS A 97 -12.76 -8.00 3.89
N ASP A 98 -12.28 -9.18 3.54
CA ASP A 98 -12.58 -10.39 4.29
C ASP A 98 -12.00 -10.28 5.72
N PRO A 99 -12.85 -10.46 6.75
CA PRO A 99 -12.45 -10.36 8.14
C PRO A 99 -11.89 -11.68 8.65
N HIS A 100 -11.17 -11.59 9.76
CA HIS A 100 -10.76 -12.73 10.54
C HIS A 100 -11.78 -12.95 11.68
N PRO A 101 -12.42 -14.14 11.78
CA PRO A 101 -13.45 -14.37 12.79
C PRO A 101 -12.85 -14.61 14.18
N PRO A 102 -13.51 -14.15 15.26
CA PRO A 102 -13.07 -14.45 16.62
C PRO A 102 -13.22 -15.95 16.92
N VAL A 103 -12.26 -16.53 17.64
CA VAL A 103 -12.35 -17.93 18.12
C VAL A 103 -13.55 -18.11 19.06
N ASP A 104 -13.79 -17.13 19.91
CA ASP A 104 -14.85 -17.11 20.90
C ASP A 104 -15.45 -15.70 21.00
N ILE A 105 -16.74 -15.58 20.72
CA ILE A 105 -17.48 -14.30 20.79
C ILE A 105 -17.60 -13.75 22.21
N ASP A 106 -17.42 -14.61 23.21
CA ASP A 106 -17.50 -14.29 24.63
C ASP A 106 -16.11 -14.22 25.29
N ASP A 107 -15.01 -14.23 24.49
CA ASP A 107 -13.64 -14.25 25.03
C ASP A 107 -13.43 -13.09 26.01
N PRO A 108 -13.20 -13.38 27.31
CA PRO A 108 -13.03 -12.35 28.33
C PRO A 108 -11.70 -11.58 28.17
N ASN A 109 -10.77 -12.06 27.34
CA ASN A 109 -9.48 -11.43 27.09
C ASN A 109 -9.49 -10.46 25.89
N SER A 110 -10.62 -10.34 25.19
CA SER A 110 -10.77 -9.33 24.15
C SER A 110 -10.78 -7.93 24.77
N THR A 111 -9.91 -7.04 24.31
CA THR A 111 -9.81 -5.67 24.84
C THR A 111 -10.15 -4.65 23.78
N LEU A 112 -10.93 -3.64 24.16
CA LEU A 112 -11.24 -2.49 23.34
C LEU A 112 -10.73 -1.23 24.04
N THR A 113 -10.00 -0.39 23.31
CA THR A 113 -9.55 0.91 23.82
C THR A 113 -9.96 2.03 22.90
N VAL A 114 -10.10 3.23 23.45
CA VAL A 114 -10.40 4.47 22.70
C VAL A 114 -9.36 5.55 23.01
N ARG A 115 -8.98 6.32 22.00
CA ARG A 115 -8.05 7.47 22.13
C ARG A 115 -8.38 8.57 21.12
N ASP A 116 -7.91 9.79 21.41
CA ASP A 116 -8.10 10.96 20.55
C ASP A 116 -7.02 11.09 19.46
N HIS A 117 -5.80 10.64 19.79
CA HIS A 117 -4.64 10.77 18.91
C HIS A 117 -3.85 9.45 18.89
N PRO A 118 -3.16 9.12 17.78
CA PRO A 118 -2.41 7.86 17.66
C PRO A 118 -1.44 7.61 18.82
N ASN A 119 -0.67 8.63 19.18
CA ASN A 119 0.31 8.61 20.28
C ASN A 119 -0.27 9.11 21.62
N GLY A 120 -1.59 9.32 21.69
CA GLY A 120 -2.28 9.75 22.90
C GLY A 120 -2.53 8.60 23.88
N PRO A 121 -2.86 8.90 25.14
CA PRO A 121 -3.25 7.88 26.11
C PRO A 121 -4.52 7.17 25.65
N ALA A 122 -4.57 5.86 25.88
CA ALA A 122 -5.73 5.03 25.59
C ALA A 122 -6.58 4.83 26.85
N THR A 123 -7.91 4.87 26.69
CA THR A 123 -8.87 4.53 27.73
C THR A 123 -9.51 3.19 27.39
N GLU A 124 -9.52 2.26 28.33
CA GLU A 124 -10.14 0.95 28.15
C GLU A 124 -11.67 1.04 28.19
N ILE A 125 -12.32 0.32 27.27
CA ILE A 125 -13.76 0.11 27.25
C ILE A 125 -14.01 -1.29 27.80
N SER A 126 -14.77 -1.34 28.89
CA SER A 126 -15.09 -2.59 29.59
C SER A 126 -15.70 -3.63 28.65
N ARG A 127 -15.30 -4.90 28.83
CA ARG A 127 -15.67 -6.03 27.96
C ARG A 127 -17.18 -6.25 27.83
N ASP A 128 -17.96 -5.93 28.86
CA ASP A 128 -19.43 -6.02 28.89
C ASP A 128 -20.14 -4.96 28.03
N LYS A 129 -19.39 -3.97 27.51
CA LYS A 129 -19.95 -2.88 26.69
C LYS A 129 -19.93 -3.15 25.19
N PHE A 130 -19.25 -4.21 24.73
CA PHE A 130 -19.18 -4.56 23.32
C PHE A 130 -19.31 -6.07 23.13
N SER A 131 -19.71 -6.47 21.93
CA SER A 131 -19.92 -7.86 21.54
C SER A 131 -19.46 -8.10 20.12
N PHE A 132 -19.02 -9.32 19.82
CA PHE A 132 -18.89 -9.79 18.45
C PHE A 132 -20.27 -10.20 17.94
N VAL A 133 -20.61 -9.74 16.74
CA VAL A 133 -21.92 -10.01 16.12
C VAL A 133 -21.75 -10.39 14.66
N ARG A 134 -22.78 -11.03 14.14
CA ARG A 134 -22.98 -11.28 12.71
C ARG A 134 -23.97 -10.25 12.17
N VAL A 135 -23.73 -9.79 10.95
CA VAL A 135 -24.66 -8.91 10.21
C VAL A 135 -24.95 -9.55 8.86
N GLU A 136 -26.23 -9.74 8.53
CA GLU A 136 -26.62 -10.40 7.28
C GLU A 136 -26.88 -9.38 6.18
N ASP A 137 -25.87 -9.11 5.35
CA ASP A 137 -25.93 -8.16 4.23
C ASP A 137 -25.91 -8.90 2.87
N GLU A 138 -27.01 -9.60 2.54
CA GLU A 138 -27.29 -10.28 1.26
C GLU A 138 -26.30 -11.40 0.82
N GLN A 139 -25.12 -11.48 1.44
CA GLN A 139 -24.17 -12.60 1.40
C GLN A 139 -24.35 -13.42 2.68
N ILE A 140 -24.33 -14.76 2.59
CA ILE A 140 -24.41 -15.62 3.78
C ILE A 140 -23.05 -15.57 4.47
N GLU A 141 -22.92 -14.74 5.52
CA GLU A 141 -21.71 -14.71 6.36
C GLU A 141 -21.87 -15.72 7.50
N PRO A 142 -21.18 -16.88 7.49
CA PRO A 142 -21.42 -17.93 8.47
C PRO A 142 -21.00 -17.52 9.88
N GLU A 143 -19.90 -16.76 9.99
CA GLU A 143 -19.21 -16.45 11.25
C GLU A 143 -19.44 -15.00 11.73
N PRO A 144 -19.32 -14.73 13.04
CA PRO A 144 -19.26 -13.38 13.57
C PRO A 144 -18.10 -12.59 12.98
N ASN A 145 -18.38 -11.39 12.50
CA ASN A 145 -17.41 -10.63 11.71
C ASN A 145 -17.48 -9.13 11.95
N HIS A 146 -18.33 -8.69 12.88
CA HIS A 146 -18.45 -7.31 13.29
C HIS A 146 -18.24 -7.17 14.81
N ILE A 147 -17.75 -6.01 15.23
CA ILE A 147 -17.85 -5.54 16.61
C ILE A 147 -19.03 -4.58 16.73
N HIS A 148 -19.87 -4.81 17.74
CA HIS A 148 -21.00 -3.96 18.08
C HIS A 148 -20.85 -3.39 19.49
N MET A 149 -21.06 -2.09 19.63
CA MET A 149 -21.11 -1.40 20.92
C MET A 149 -22.44 -0.64 21.01
N PRO A 150 -23.40 -1.07 21.85
CA PRO A 150 -24.73 -0.47 21.91
C PRO A 150 -24.76 1.03 22.20
N SER A 151 -23.78 1.55 22.95
CA SER A 151 -23.64 2.99 23.21
C SER A 151 -23.16 3.79 22.00
N GLY A 152 -22.69 3.13 20.94
CA GLY A 152 -22.11 3.75 19.76
C GLY A 152 -20.61 4.03 19.90
N PHE A 153 -19.93 4.01 18.77
CA PHE A 153 -18.60 4.56 18.51
C PHE A 153 -18.74 6.02 18.06
N GLU A 154 -17.97 6.89 18.69
CA GLU A 154 -17.95 8.33 18.43
C GLU A 154 -17.15 8.66 17.16
N ALA A 155 -17.64 9.63 16.39
CA ALA A 155 -16.95 10.12 15.20
C ALA A 155 -15.56 10.70 15.53
N GLY A 156 -14.57 10.38 14.70
CA GLY A 156 -13.20 10.88 14.79
C GLY A 156 -12.32 10.20 15.84
N ARG A 157 -12.89 9.44 16.79
CA ARG A 157 -12.12 8.71 17.81
C ARG A 157 -11.46 7.47 17.22
N ILE A 158 -10.30 7.12 17.77
CA ILE A 158 -9.54 5.93 17.37
C ILE A 158 -9.87 4.81 18.34
N TYR A 159 -10.51 3.75 17.84
CA TYR A 159 -10.81 2.54 18.61
C TYR A 159 -9.85 1.43 18.22
N GLN A 160 -9.28 0.73 19.20
CA GLN A 160 -8.36 -0.40 18.98
C GLN A 160 -8.85 -1.62 19.72
N LEU A 161 -9.12 -2.68 18.96
CA LEU A 161 -9.59 -3.98 19.43
C LEU A 161 -8.47 -5.01 19.31
N VAL A 162 -8.14 -5.68 20.41
CA VAL A 162 -7.28 -6.87 20.39
C VAL A 162 -8.10 -8.08 20.82
N TYR A 163 -8.13 -9.11 19.98
CA TYR A 163 -8.93 -10.33 20.20
C TYR A 163 -8.23 -11.57 19.66
N HIS A 164 -8.66 -12.75 20.10
CA HIS A 164 -8.20 -14.02 19.55
C HIS A 164 -8.99 -14.38 18.29
N THR A 165 -8.27 -14.66 17.22
CA THR A 165 -8.82 -15.04 15.92
C THR A 165 -8.38 -16.43 15.50
N GLU A 166 -9.11 -17.00 14.55
CA GLU A 166 -8.78 -18.23 13.84
C GLU A 166 -8.56 -17.98 12.34
N GLY A 167 -7.72 -18.80 11.71
CA GLY A 167 -7.47 -18.76 10.27
C GLY A 167 -6.44 -17.70 9.88
N SER A 168 -5.51 -18.05 9.00
CA SER A 168 -4.46 -17.14 8.54
C SER A 168 -4.05 -17.50 7.12
N ALA A 169 -4.67 -16.84 6.15
CA ALA A 169 -4.25 -16.92 4.75
C ALA A 169 -2.74 -16.65 4.63
N ILE A 170 -2.04 -17.43 3.80
CA ILE A 170 -0.62 -17.21 3.52
C ILE A 170 -0.50 -16.02 2.55
N VAL A 171 -0.70 -14.80 3.06
CA VAL A 171 -0.73 -13.56 2.28
C VAL A 171 0.58 -13.30 1.50
N GLY A 172 1.70 -13.84 1.98
CA GLY A 172 3.00 -13.77 1.31
C GLY A 172 3.02 -14.41 -0.09
N LEU A 173 2.11 -15.34 -0.38
CA LEU A 173 1.98 -15.94 -1.72
C LEU A 173 1.57 -14.92 -2.80
N GLY A 174 0.98 -13.78 -2.40
CA GLY A 174 0.73 -12.68 -3.34
C GLY A 174 2.00 -12.12 -3.97
N MET A 175 3.11 -12.09 -3.24
CA MET A 175 4.41 -11.67 -3.80
C MET A 175 4.98 -12.73 -4.74
N ALA A 176 4.80 -14.02 -4.42
CA ALA A 176 5.20 -15.11 -5.32
C ALA A 176 4.38 -15.08 -6.62
N SER A 177 3.07 -14.82 -6.57
CA SER A 177 2.25 -14.74 -7.79
C SER A 177 2.70 -13.61 -8.72
N VAL A 178 3.04 -12.43 -8.16
CA VAL A 178 3.60 -11.31 -8.92
C VAL A 178 4.96 -11.65 -9.53
N ARG A 179 5.84 -12.31 -8.77
CA ARG A 179 7.14 -12.77 -9.29
C ARG A 179 6.97 -13.74 -10.45
N ASP A 180 6.19 -14.80 -10.23
CA ASP A 180 6.12 -15.95 -11.13
C ASP A 180 5.45 -15.59 -12.46
N ILE A 181 4.39 -14.77 -12.44
CA ILE A 181 3.76 -14.32 -13.69
C ILE A 181 4.70 -13.45 -14.54
N ASN A 182 5.48 -12.57 -13.91
CA ASN A 182 6.42 -11.71 -14.65
C ASN A 182 7.62 -12.50 -15.16
N SER A 183 8.17 -13.41 -14.35
CA SER A 183 9.20 -14.34 -14.82
C SER A 183 8.69 -15.20 -15.98
N PHE A 184 7.49 -15.80 -15.86
CA PHE A 184 6.90 -16.61 -16.92
C PHE A 184 6.73 -15.84 -18.23
N LEU A 185 6.22 -14.62 -18.18
CA LEU A 185 6.02 -13.83 -19.40
C LEU A 185 7.34 -13.42 -20.07
N LYS A 186 8.40 -13.18 -19.29
CA LYS A 186 9.74 -12.88 -19.80
C LYS A 186 10.46 -14.11 -20.36
N TYR A 187 10.37 -15.24 -19.67
CA TYR A 187 11.28 -16.38 -19.88
C TYR A 187 10.60 -17.68 -20.33
N GLY A 188 9.28 -17.78 -20.21
CA GLY A 188 8.52 -18.98 -20.58
C GLY A 188 8.45 -19.19 -22.09
N SER A 189 8.44 -20.46 -22.52
CA SER A 189 8.31 -20.83 -23.93
C SER A 189 6.87 -20.82 -24.41
N GLU A 190 6.69 -20.83 -25.74
CA GLU A 190 5.36 -20.93 -26.36
C GLU A 190 4.69 -22.26 -25.99
N GLU A 191 5.46 -23.37 -25.90
CA GLU A 191 4.95 -24.68 -25.48
C GLU A 191 4.46 -24.71 -24.03
N ALA A 192 5.04 -23.87 -23.16
CA ALA A 192 4.55 -23.66 -21.80
C ALA A 192 3.30 -22.75 -21.74
N GLY A 193 2.83 -22.26 -22.90
CA GLY A 193 1.66 -21.41 -23.04
C GLY A 193 1.93 -19.93 -22.82
N ASN A 194 3.19 -19.46 -22.90
CA ASN A 194 3.50 -18.05 -22.75
C ASN A 194 3.03 -17.27 -24.00
N PRO A 195 2.05 -16.36 -23.89
CA PRO A 195 1.55 -15.58 -25.03
C PRO A 195 2.54 -14.49 -25.48
N CYS A 196 3.63 -14.29 -24.74
CA CYS A 196 4.59 -13.22 -24.91
C CYS A 196 6.01 -13.71 -25.22
N THR A 197 6.18 -15.00 -25.53
CA THR A 197 7.49 -15.58 -25.87
C THR A 197 8.22 -14.74 -26.92
N ASP A 198 9.50 -14.46 -26.66
CA ASP A 198 10.39 -13.65 -27.49
C ASP A 198 9.92 -12.20 -27.76
N ASN A 199 8.92 -11.70 -27.05
CA ASN A 199 8.36 -10.34 -27.24
C ASN A 199 8.53 -9.41 -26.02
N ILE A 200 9.09 -9.90 -24.91
CA ILE A 200 9.27 -9.12 -23.68
C ILE A 200 10.72 -9.21 -23.22
N ASP A 201 11.46 -8.12 -23.40
CA ASP A 201 12.84 -7.99 -22.90
C ASP A 201 12.86 -7.57 -21.42
N TYR A 202 11.95 -6.67 -21.04
CA TYR A 202 11.90 -6.06 -19.71
C TYR A 202 10.48 -6.06 -19.14
N ALA A 203 10.37 -6.28 -17.82
CA ALA A 203 9.14 -6.15 -17.06
C ALA A 203 9.24 -4.99 -16.06
N TYR A 204 8.17 -4.18 -16.03
CA TYR A 204 8.04 -3.03 -15.13
C TYR A 204 6.85 -3.24 -14.21
N ALA A 205 6.93 -2.89 -12.93
CA ALA A 205 5.78 -2.89 -12.04
C ALA A 205 5.37 -1.47 -11.64
N LEU A 206 4.06 -1.22 -11.60
CA LEU A 206 3.46 -0.03 -11.01
C LEU A 206 2.56 -0.45 -9.85
N GLY A 207 2.73 0.22 -8.71
CA GLY A 207 1.83 0.10 -7.57
C GLY A 207 1.51 1.49 -7.03
N ILE A 208 0.26 1.70 -6.63
CA ILE A 208 -0.25 3.00 -6.17
C ILE A 208 -0.84 2.79 -4.78
N SER A 209 -0.43 3.58 -3.79
CA SER A 209 -0.97 3.55 -2.42
C SER A 209 -0.71 2.20 -1.74
N GLN A 210 -1.73 1.40 -1.42
CA GLN A 210 -1.58 0.04 -0.91
C GLN A 210 -0.64 -0.82 -1.76
N SER A 211 -0.83 -0.85 -3.08
CA SER A 211 0.03 -1.66 -3.95
C SER A 211 1.43 -1.05 -4.14
N GLY A 212 1.60 0.25 -3.86
CA GLY A 212 2.93 0.85 -3.71
C GLY A 212 3.64 0.36 -2.44
N ARG A 213 2.93 0.27 -1.31
CA ARG A 213 3.44 -0.33 -0.06
C ARG A 213 3.78 -1.82 -0.28
N PHE A 214 2.99 -2.53 -1.07
CA PHE A 214 3.27 -3.91 -1.46
C PHE A 214 4.61 -4.01 -2.20
N LEU A 215 4.86 -3.17 -3.20
CA LEU A 215 6.13 -3.18 -3.94
C LEU A 215 7.34 -2.85 -3.04
N ARG A 216 7.17 -2.00 -2.03
CA ARG A 216 8.21 -1.79 -1.00
C ARG A 216 8.49 -3.05 -0.19
N SER A 217 7.45 -3.79 0.22
CA SER A 217 7.61 -5.09 0.88
C SER A 217 8.23 -6.14 -0.04
N TYR A 218 7.85 -6.16 -1.32
CA TYR A 218 8.38 -7.06 -2.33
C TYR A 218 9.89 -6.91 -2.48
N LEU A 219 10.38 -5.67 -2.61
CA LEU A 219 11.81 -5.34 -2.60
C LEU A 219 12.49 -5.82 -1.31
N PHE A 220 11.96 -5.45 -0.14
CA PHE A 220 12.53 -5.84 1.16
C PHE A 220 12.65 -7.35 1.35
N THR A 221 11.67 -8.12 0.86
CA THR A 221 11.69 -9.58 1.00
C THR A 221 12.67 -10.27 0.05
N GLY A 222 13.15 -9.58 -0.98
CA GLY A 222 14.00 -10.16 -2.01
C GLY A 222 13.24 -11.05 -3.00
N LEU A 223 11.92 -10.95 -3.08
CA LEU A 223 11.09 -11.83 -3.93
C LEU A 223 11.08 -11.45 -5.42
N ASN A 224 12.02 -10.60 -5.85
CA ASN A 224 12.21 -10.27 -7.27
C ASN A 224 13.03 -11.31 -8.04
N GLU A 225 13.54 -12.33 -7.35
CA GLU A 225 14.33 -13.41 -7.93
C GLU A 225 13.49 -14.70 -7.98
N ASP A 226 13.36 -15.27 -9.17
CA ASP A 226 12.65 -16.53 -9.40
C ASP A 226 13.46 -17.77 -8.96
N GLU A 227 12.86 -18.95 -9.07
CA GLU A 227 13.49 -20.21 -8.62
C GLU A 227 14.68 -20.66 -9.49
N GLU A 228 14.94 -19.98 -10.61
CA GLU A 228 16.10 -20.15 -11.48
C GLU A 228 17.12 -19.01 -11.31
N ASN A 229 16.99 -18.19 -10.28
CA ASN A 229 17.82 -17.01 -9.99
C ASN A 229 17.78 -15.94 -11.08
N ARG A 230 16.62 -15.72 -11.70
CA ARG A 230 16.40 -14.64 -12.69
C ARG A 230 15.51 -13.54 -12.12
N MET A 231 15.80 -12.31 -12.55
CA MET A 231 15.05 -11.13 -12.16
C MET A 231 13.65 -11.10 -12.82
N ALA A 232 12.61 -11.10 -12.01
CA ALA A 232 11.22 -11.05 -12.47
C ALA A 232 10.82 -9.66 -12.99
N LEU A 233 11.15 -8.60 -12.26
CA LEU A 233 10.88 -7.20 -12.62
C LEU A 233 12.19 -6.42 -12.73
N ASP A 234 12.41 -5.75 -13.85
CA ASP A 234 13.61 -4.95 -14.12
C ASP A 234 13.45 -3.50 -13.66
N GLY A 235 12.22 -3.00 -13.64
CA GLY A 235 11.87 -1.65 -13.18
C GLY A 235 10.67 -1.62 -12.25
N ILE A 236 10.71 -0.84 -11.17
CA ILE A 236 9.62 -0.79 -10.18
C ILE A 236 9.28 0.67 -9.84
N ILE A 237 7.98 0.98 -9.86
CA ILE A 237 7.44 2.29 -9.49
C ILE A 237 6.47 2.13 -8.30
N PRO A 238 6.95 2.26 -7.06
CA PRO A 238 6.11 2.41 -5.89
C PRO A 238 5.66 3.86 -5.79
N HIS A 239 4.42 4.14 -6.17
CA HIS A 239 3.83 5.47 -6.12
C HIS A 239 2.93 5.64 -4.89
N VAL A 240 3.04 6.80 -4.25
CA VAL A 240 2.28 7.22 -3.06
C VAL A 240 2.26 6.17 -1.94
N ALA A 241 3.38 5.47 -1.77
CA ALA A 241 3.57 4.47 -0.71
C ALA A 241 4.10 5.09 0.59
N GLY A 242 4.66 6.30 0.51
CA GLY A 242 5.35 6.93 1.63
C GLY A 242 6.58 6.13 2.07
N GLY A 243 6.88 6.18 3.37
CA GLY A 243 7.88 5.32 4.02
C GLY A 243 7.39 3.90 4.30
N MET A 244 6.09 3.66 4.14
CA MET A 244 5.40 2.52 4.72
C MET A 244 5.59 1.22 3.93
N ARG A 245 5.53 0.11 4.67
CA ARG A 245 5.23 -1.24 4.18
C ARG A 245 3.82 -1.63 4.64
N GLY A 246 3.42 -2.89 4.50
CA GLY A 246 2.12 -3.36 4.97
C GLY A 246 2.12 -4.83 5.39
N GLU A 247 0.95 -5.29 5.85
CA GLU A 247 0.66 -6.67 6.28
C GLU A 247 0.58 -7.64 5.09
N PHE A 248 1.62 -7.65 4.26
CA PHE A 248 1.70 -8.47 3.05
C PHE A 248 2.45 -9.79 3.25
N ASN A 249 3.04 -9.99 4.43
CA ASN A 249 3.72 -11.23 4.82
C ASN A 249 3.78 -11.39 6.34
N LEU A 250 2.62 -11.21 7.00
CA LEU A 250 2.47 -11.31 8.45
C LEU A 250 1.37 -12.33 8.76
N ARG A 251 1.52 -13.04 9.90
CA ARG A 251 0.48 -13.93 10.42
C ARG A 251 -0.77 -13.10 10.75
N PHE A 252 -1.96 -13.55 10.30
CA PHE A 252 -3.21 -12.78 10.36
C PHE A 252 -3.13 -11.42 9.66
N GLY A 253 -2.28 -11.32 8.64
CA GLY A 253 -2.06 -10.09 7.90
C GLY A 253 -3.31 -9.72 7.11
N GLN A 254 -3.70 -8.45 7.20
CA GLN A 254 -4.80 -7.87 6.43
C GLN A 254 -4.26 -6.82 5.44
N PRO A 255 -3.92 -7.24 4.21
CA PRO A 255 -3.43 -6.35 3.16
C PRO A 255 -4.31 -5.13 2.89
N SER A 256 -5.62 -5.19 3.16
CA SER A 256 -6.55 -4.08 2.94
C SER A 256 -6.24 -2.85 3.80
N LYS A 257 -5.61 -3.03 4.96
CA LYS A 257 -5.41 -2.00 5.99
C LYS A 257 -4.76 -0.73 5.44
N ASP A 258 -5.44 0.38 5.65
CA ASP A 258 -5.11 1.73 5.19
C ASP A 258 -5.09 2.76 6.31
N VAL A 259 -4.66 2.32 7.48
CA VAL A 259 -4.73 3.15 8.67
C VAL A 259 -3.34 3.61 9.03
N CYS A 260 -3.15 4.92 8.97
CA CYS A 260 -1.94 5.56 9.44
C CYS A 260 -1.75 5.20 10.93
N PHE A 261 -0.52 4.89 11.32
CA PHE A 261 -0.11 4.66 12.71
C PHE A 261 -0.52 3.32 13.39
N ILE A 262 -1.14 2.36 12.70
CA ILE A 262 -1.37 1.00 13.27
C ILE A 262 -0.14 0.12 13.12
N ILE A 263 0.38 0.05 11.89
CA ILE A 263 1.61 -0.66 11.62
C ILE A 263 2.69 0.38 11.87
N PRO A 264 3.49 0.29 12.95
CA PRO A 264 4.67 1.14 13.07
C PRO A 264 5.44 0.94 11.77
N GLU A 265 5.84 2.02 11.09
CA GLU A 265 6.47 1.89 9.79
C GLU A 265 7.57 0.83 9.91
N LEU A 266 7.45 -0.26 9.16
CA LEU A 266 8.30 -1.42 9.36
C LEU A 266 9.69 -1.07 8.81
N PHE A 267 10.59 -0.67 9.71
CA PHE A 267 12.01 -0.51 9.41
C PHE A 267 12.53 -1.77 8.68
N PRO A 268 13.41 -1.65 7.66
CA PRO A 268 14.06 -0.45 7.13
C PRO A 268 13.21 0.37 6.15
N PHE A 269 13.57 1.64 5.98
CA PHE A 269 12.86 2.60 5.11
C PHE A 269 13.61 2.97 3.84
N THR A 270 14.93 3.12 3.96
CA THR A 270 15.87 3.53 2.92
C THR A 270 16.31 2.34 2.07
N ASP A 271 16.70 2.62 0.83
CA ASP A 271 17.31 1.66 -0.10
C ASP A 271 18.77 1.34 0.22
N THR A 272 19.47 2.20 0.95
CA THR A 272 20.81 1.96 1.49
C THR A 272 20.74 1.60 2.97
N GLU A 273 21.79 0.96 3.48
CA GLU A 273 21.88 0.54 4.87
C GLU A 273 21.72 1.73 5.83
N GLN A 274 20.86 1.57 6.82
CA GLN A 274 20.63 2.54 7.87
C GLN A 274 20.47 1.81 9.20
N THR A 275 20.62 2.53 10.33
CA THR A 275 20.31 2.03 11.66
C THR A 275 19.10 2.77 12.23
N ASP A 276 18.15 2.04 12.79
CA ASP A 276 17.09 2.60 13.61
C ASP A 276 17.65 3.00 14.98
N PRO A 277 17.67 4.29 15.36
CA PRO A 277 18.21 4.74 16.64
C PRO A 277 17.41 4.27 17.86
N ILE A 278 16.17 3.80 17.68
CA ILE A 278 15.31 3.35 18.79
C ILE A 278 15.58 1.87 19.10
N THR A 279 15.56 1.00 18.09
CA THR A 279 15.74 -0.45 18.27
C THR A 279 17.18 -0.90 18.18
N GLY A 280 18.04 -0.15 17.48
CA GLY A 280 19.40 -0.54 17.12
C GLY A 280 19.48 -1.52 15.94
N GLU A 281 18.35 -1.83 15.30
CA GLU A 281 18.33 -2.67 14.09
C GLU A 281 18.98 -1.94 12.91
N THR A 282 19.70 -2.68 12.07
CA THR A 282 20.36 -2.16 10.85
C THR A 282 19.85 -2.91 9.63
N GLY A 283 19.60 -2.19 8.54
CA GLY A 283 19.22 -2.80 7.27
C GLY A 283 18.80 -1.79 6.21
N SER A 284 18.45 -2.30 5.02
CA SER A 284 17.88 -1.55 3.90
C SER A 284 16.78 -2.36 3.21
N ILE A 285 15.93 -1.70 2.42
CA ILE A 285 14.92 -2.41 1.63
C ILE A 285 15.51 -3.16 0.42
N LEU A 286 16.79 -2.96 0.10
CA LEU A 286 17.46 -3.65 -1.00
C LEU A 286 18.44 -4.74 -0.54
N ALA A 287 18.74 -4.82 0.76
CA ALA A 287 19.78 -5.70 1.31
C ALA A 287 19.68 -7.15 0.81
N LYS A 288 18.48 -7.74 0.82
CA LYS A 288 18.28 -9.12 0.35
C LYS A 288 18.50 -9.31 -1.15
N LEU A 289 18.31 -8.28 -1.96
CA LEU A 289 18.56 -8.32 -3.41
C LEU A 289 20.06 -8.13 -3.69
N GLU A 290 20.73 -7.28 -2.91
CA GLU A 290 22.19 -7.06 -3.00
C GLU A 290 22.98 -8.32 -2.57
N GLU A 291 22.49 -9.03 -1.54
CA GLU A 291 23.07 -10.31 -1.08
C GLU A 291 22.95 -11.46 -2.11
N ARG A 292 21.98 -11.39 -3.03
CA ARG A 292 21.65 -12.45 -4.00
C ARG A 292 22.06 -12.06 -5.41
N ASP A 293 23.35 -12.25 -5.71
CA ASP A 293 23.97 -11.95 -7.02
C ASP A 293 23.83 -10.49 -7.50
N ASN A 294 23.47 -9.58 -6.58
CA ASN A 294 23.27 -8.15 -6.84
C ASN A 294 22.23 -7.87 -7.94
N GLN A 295 21.17 -8.68 -8.03
CA GLN A 295 20.05 -8.49 -8.95
C GLN A 295 19.06 -7.44 -8.43
N VAL A 296 19.50 -6.18 -8.41
CA VAL A 296 18.70 -5.03 -7.95
C VAL A 296 17.99 -4.38 -9.14
N PRO A 297 16.64 -4.28 -9.15
CA PRO A 297 15.92 -3.59 -10.22
C PRO A 297 16.11 -2.07 -10.14
N LYS A 298 15.84 -1.36 -11.23
CA LYS A 298 15.76 0.11 -11.20
C LYS A 298 14.46 0.54 -10.52
N VAL A 299 14.54 1.41 -9.52
CA VAL A 299 13.36 1.82 -8.73
C VAL A 299 13.17 3.32 -8.76
N MET A 300 11.93 3.75 -9.00
CA MET A 300 11.52 5.15 -8.84
C MET A 300 10.47 5.27 -7.72
N PHE A 301 10.91 5.67 -6.54
CA PHE A 301 9.99 6.02 -5.46
C PHE A 301 9.38 7.39 -5.74
N MET A 302 8.05 7.45 -5.82
CA MET A 302 7.36 8.70 -6.14
C MET A 302 6.30 9.02 -5.10
N ASN A 303 6.39 10.18 -4.47
CA ASN A 303 5.49 10.59 -3.41
C ASN A 303 4.92 11.98 -3.66
N THR A 304 3.72 12.23 -3.16
CA THR A 304 3.08 13.56 -3.21
C THR A 304 3.27 14.27 -1.87
N SER A 305 2.75 15.50 -1.74
CA SER A 305 2.69 16.16 -0.44
C SER A 305 1.80 15.43 0.56
N ALA A 306 0.83 14.62 0.12
CA ALA A 306 0.05 13.81 1.05
C ALA A 306 0.95 12.79 1.79
N GLU A 307 1.80 12.05 1.08
CA GLU A 307 2.67 11.06 1.72
C GLU A 307 3.81 11.72 2.50
N TYR A 308 4.23 12.91 2.09
CA TYR A 308 5.27 13.63 2.82
C TYR A 308 4.79 14.10 4.19
N TRP A 309 3.54 14.56 4.29
CA TRP A 309 2.99 15.08 5.54
C TRP A 309 2.25 14.03 6.37
N ARG A 310 1.78 12.94 5.76
CA ARG A 310 0.96 11.91 6.42
C ARG A 310 1.50 10.48 6.29
N GLY A 311 2.30 10.20 5.26
CA GLY A 311 2.78 8.85 4.93
C GLY A 311 4.26 8.64 5.21
N ASP A 312 4.88 9.52 6.00
CA ASP A 312 6.27 9.39 6.46
C ASP A 312 7.29 9.24 5.32
N ALA A 313 7.00 9.86 4.17
CA ALA A 313 7.88 9.79 3.00
C ALA A 313 9.27 10.38 3.24
N ALA A 314 9.47 11.18 4.29
CA ALA A 314 10.80 11.66 4.67
C ALA A 314 11.75 10.51 5.06
N LEU A 315 11.22 9.41 5.61
CA LEU A 315 12.01 8.28 6.10
C LEU A 315 12.78 7.55 5.00
N ILE A 316 12.35 7.65 3.74
CA ILE A 316 13.03 6.95 2.64
C ILE A 316 14.30 7.65 2.16
N HIS A 317 14.58 8.85 2.67
CA HIS A 317 15.71 9.67 2.22
C HIS A 317 16.33 10.53 3.34
N THR A 318 16.04 10.23 4.60
CA THR A 318 16.58 10.94 5.77
C THR A 318 17.33 9.93 6.63
N ASN A 319 18.59 10.23 6.96
CA ASN A 319 19.35 9.44 7.91
C ASN A 319 18.79 9.65 9.33
N LEU A 320 18.31 8.59 9.96
CA LEU A 320 17.65 8.67 11.28
C LEU A 320 18.59 8.94 12.44
N VAL A 321 19.91 8.78 12.26
CA VAL A 321 20.91 9.02 13.30
C VAL A 321 21.50 10.42 13.17
N SER A 322 22.03 10.77 12.00
CA SER A 322 22.67 12.07 11.77
C SER A 322 21.70 13.18 11.43
N MET A 323 20.45 12.87 11.07
CA MET A 323 19.44 13.84 10.64
C MET A 323 19.94 14.73 9.49
N ASN A 324 20.52 14.08 8.47
CA ASN A 324 20.88 14.65 7.17
C ASN A 324 20.24 13.81 6.05
N ASP A 325 20.50 14.15 4.79
CA ASP A 325 20.00 13.33 3.68
C ASP A 325 20.67 11.95 3.71
N ALA A 326 19.88 10.89 3.56
CA ALA A 326 20.39 9.53 3.46
C ALA A 326 21.02 9.28 2.09
N ASP A 327 22.02 8.41 2.05
CA ASP A 327 22.63 7.94 0.81
C ASP A 327 21.58 7.33 -0.14
N GLU A 328 21.89 7.34 -1.44
CA GLU A 328 21.02 6.82 -2.49
C GLU A 328 21.76 5.75 -3.30
N SER A 329 21.11 4.61 -3.50
CA SER A 329 21.60 3.54 -4.38
C SER A 329 21.65 3.99 -5.83
N GLU A 330 22.63 3.51 -6.59
CA GLU A 330 22.71 3.76 -8.04
C GLU A 330 21.53 3.16 -8.83
N ASN A 331 20.72 2.32 -8.19
CA ASN A 331 19.51 1.71 -8.76
C ASN A 331 18.24 2.48 -8.40
N VAL A 332 18.32 3.54 -7.58
CA VAL A 332 17.15 4.24 -7.04
C VAL A 332 17.10 5.69 -7.47
N ARG A 333 15.89 6.17 -7.75
CA ARG A 333 15.54 7.60 -7.82
C ARG A 333 14.32 7.88 -6.96
N ARG A 334 14.28 9.07 -6.38
CA ARG A 334 13.24 9.54 -5.46
C ARG A 334 12.68 10.87 -5.98
N TYR A 335 11.38 10.90 -6.26
CA TYR A 335 10.70 12.10 -6.78
C TYR A 335 9.56 12.53 -5.87
N HIS A 336 9.47 13.84 -5.64
CA HIS A 336 8.40 14.46 -4.88
C HIS A 336 7.54 15.37 -5.78
N PHE A 337 6.26 15.06 -5.92
CA PHE A 337 5.29 15.91 -6.60
C PHE A 337 4.75 16.94 -5.60
N ALA A 338 5.53 18.01 -5.40
CA ALA A 338 5.22 19.05 -4.43
C ALA A 338 3.89 19.75 -4.70
N GLY A 339 3.14 20.03 -3.63
CA GLY A 339 1.86 20.73 -3.72
C GLY A 339 0.77 19.92 -4.42
N THR A 340 0.82 18.58 -4.34
CA THR A 340 -0.21 17.68 -4.87
C THR A 340 -0.80 16.79 -3.76
N MET A 341 -1.90 16.10 -4.04
CA MET A 341 -2.60 15.23 -3.08
C MET A 341 -2.41 13.75 -3.41
N HIS A 342 -2.90 12.84 -2.54
CA HIS A 342 -2.69 11.37 -2.66
C HIS A 342 -3.10 10.77 -4.01
N GLY A 343 -4.12 11.36 -4.66
CA GLY A 343 -4.53 11.04 -6.03
C GLY A 343 -4.36 12.27 -6.92
N SER A 344 -4.38 12.08 -8.24
CA SER A 344 -4.29 13.21 -9.16
C SER A 344 -5.49 14.16 -8.98
N GLY A 345 -5.22 15.47 -9.06
CA GLY A 345 -6.22 16.51 -8.91
C GLY A 345 -7.17 16.58 -10.10
N ASN A 346 -8.43 16.94 -9.81
CA ASN A 346 -9.46 17.20 -10.82
C ASN A 346 -9.73 18.70 -10.92
N PHE A 347 -10.05 19.17 -12.13
CA PHE A 347 -10.55 20.52 -12.36
C PHE A 347 -11.98 20.47 -12.93
N PRO A 348 -12.92 21.28 -12.44
CA PRO A 348 -12.77 22.29 -11.37
C PRO A 348 -12.49 21.66 -9.99
N PRO A 349 -11.88 22.40 -9.04
CA PRO A 349 -11.61 21.89 -7.69
C PRO A 349 -12.88 21.38 -7.01
N GLU A 350 -12.85 20.14 -6.53
CA GLU A 350 -13.96 19.51 -5.83
C GLU A 350 -13.97 19.92 -4.36
N THR A 351 -15.14 20.04 -3.73
CA THR A 351 -15.24 20.23 -2.26
C THR A 351 -15.63 18.95 -1.52
N ILE A 352 -16.19 17.99 -2.24
CA ILE A 352 -16.58 16.66 -1.74
C ILE A 352 -15.94 15.65 -2.68
N ARG A 353 -15.14 14.74 -2.13
CA ARG A 353 -14.51 13.68 -2.90
C ARG A 353 -15.55 12.62 -3.23
N VAL A 354 -15.79 12.37 -4.52
CA VAL A 354 -16.81 11.42 -4.99
C VAL A 354 -16.58 10.00 -4.45
N MET A 355 -15.31 9.58 -4.33
CA MET A 355 -14.97 8.20 -3.97
C MET A 355 -15.41 7.78 -2.55
N ASP A 356 -15.49 8.70 -1.60
CA ASP A 356 -15.76 8.38 -0.20
C ASP A 356 -16.57 9.44 0.54
N GLY A 357 -17.13 10.42 -0.18
CA GLY A 357 -18.00 11.45 0.37
C GLY A 357 -17.29 12.45 1.30
N LEU A 358 -15.96 12.38 1.45
CA LEU A 358 -15.26 13.28 2.37
C LEU A 358 -15.34 14.72 1.86
N LYS A 359 -15.77 15.60 2.75
CA LYS A 359 -15.82 17.04 2.52
C LYS A 359 -14.54 17.69 3.02
N GLY A 360 -13.81 18.35 2.12
CA GLY A 360 -12.68 19.19 2.51
C GLY A 360 -13.16 20.46 3.23
N GLN A 361 -12.38 20.93 4.20
CA GLN A 361 -12.57 22.28 4.77
C GLN A 361 -12.39 23.37 3.69
N LEU A 362 -11.46 23.12 2.77
CA LEU A 362 -11.24 23.86 1.53
C LEU A 362 -11.41 22.92 0.32
N PRO A 363 -11.59 23.46 -0.91
CA PRO A 363 -11.56 22.64 -2.11
C PRO A 363 -10.29 21.79 -2.21
N TYR A 364 -10.45 20.55 -2.66
CA TYR A 364 -9.35 19.62 -2.94
C TYR A 364 -8.42 20.19 -4.02
N ASN A 365 -7.17 19.75 -3.95
CA ASN A 365 -6.14 20.16 -4.89
C ASN A 365 -6.49 19.70 -6.32
N SER A 366 -6.41 20.60 -7.30
CA SER A 366 -6.75 20.34 -8.69
C SER A 366 -5.55 20.12 -9.62
N VAL A 367 -4.34 19.96 -9.06
CA VAL A 367 -3.13 19.71 -9.87
C VAL A 367 -3.14 18.28 -10.38
N ASP A 368 -3.26 18.13 -11.70
CA ASP A 368 -3.11 16.84 -12.38
C ASP A 368 -1.61 16.52 -12.58
N TYR A 369 -1.12 15.53 -11.84
CA TYR A 369 0.26 15.03 -11.97
C TYR A 369 0.38 13.82 -12.93
N SER A 370 -0.69 13.40 -13.61
CA SER A 370 -0.65 12.28 -14.57
C SER A 370 0.45 12.43 -15.64
N PRO A 371 0.76 13.64 -16.17
CA PRO A 371 1.89 13.80 -17.08
C PRO A 371 3.25 13.43 -16.47
N LEU A 372 3.44 13.68 -15.17
CA LEU A 372 4.67 13.31 -14.46
C LEU A 372 4.78 11.79 -14.29
N MET A 373 3.67 11.10 -14.03
CA MET A 373 3.62 9.63 -13.97
C MET A 373 4.04 8.99 -15.29
N ARG A 374 3.54 9.53 -16.41
CA ARG A 374 3.93 9.09 -17.76
C ARG A 374 5.41 9.32 -18.02
N ALA A 375 5.90 10.50 -17.70
CA ALA A 375 7.31 10.84 -17.87
C ALA A 375 8.21 9.92 -17.03
N ALA A 376 7.82 9.61 -15.79
CA ALA A 376 8.55 8.69 -14.93
C ALA A 376 8.61 7.27 -15.52
N LEU A 377 7.49 6.74 -16.05
CA LEU A 377 7.50 5.43 -16.70
C LEU A 377 8.44 5.39 -17.91
N ILE A 378 8.41 6.40 -18.78
CA ILE A 378 9.31 6.46 -19.93
C ILE A 378 10.77 6.62 -19.50
N ASN A 379 11.04 7.41 -18.46
CA ASN A 379 12.41 7.55 -17.94
C ASN A 379 12.91 6.25 -17.31
N LEU A 380 12.03 5.50 -16.64
CA LEU A 380 12.38 4.18 -16.09
C LEU A 380 12.68 3.18 -17.21
N ASP A 381 11.85 3.15 -18.25
CA ASP A 381 12.03 2.30 -19.43
C ASP A 381 13.39 2.54 -20.10
N ARG A 382 13.74 3.81 -20.34
CA ARG A 382 15.04 4.23 -20.89
C ARG A 382 16.22 3.90 -19.96
N TRP A 383 15.99 3.94 -18.66
CA TRP A 383 17.03 3.63 -17.67
C TRP A 383 17.30 2.13 -17.58
N VAL A 384 16.24 1.32 -17.58
CA VAL A 384 16.33 -0.14 -17.56
C VAL A 384 16.93 -0.69 -18.86
N SER A 385 16.52 -0.16 -20.01
CA SER A 385 17.03 -0.57 -21.33
C SER A 385 18.44 -0.07 -21.63
N GLY A 386 19.01 0.78 -20.77
CA GLY A 386 20.34 1.35 -20.95
C GLY A 386 20.42 2.47 -22.00
N GLU A 387 19.29 2.96 -22.49
CA GLU A 387 19.25 4.07 -23.45
C GLU A 387 19.72 5.40 -22.82
N ALA A 388 19.28 5.69 -21.59
CA ALA A 388 19.65 6.91 -20.86
C ALA A 388 19.46 6.75 -19.35
N PRO A 389 20.30 7.36 -18.50
CA PRO A 389 20.05 7.36 -17.05
C PRO A 389 18.76 8.11 -16.72
N ALA A 390 18.08 7.67 -15.66
CA ALA A 390 16.97 8.42 -15.10
C ALA A 390 17.43 9.80 -14.56
N PRO A 391 16.59 10.85 -14.64
CA PRO A 391 16.90 12.14 -14.03
C PRO A 391 17.23 12.01 -12.54
N ASP A 392 18.14 12.84 -12.05
CA ASP A 392 18.52 12.83 -10.64
C ASP A 392 17.32 13.07 -9.72
N SER A 393 17.39 12.50 -8.53
CA SER A 393 16.35 12.60 -7.52
C SER A 393 16.03 14.05 -7.17
N LEU A 394 14.73 14.31 -6.97
CA LEU A 394 14.23 15.62 -6.56
C LEU A 394 13.15 15.44 -5.49
N HIS A 395 13.57 15.63 -4.25
CA HIS A 395 12.74 15.57 -3.06
C HIS A 395 13.21 16.65 -2.06
N PRO A 396 12.42 16.96 -1.02
CA PRO A 396 12.88 17.84 0.05
C PRO A 396 14.15 17.27 0.70
N SER A 397 15.06 18.16 1.09
CA SER A 397 16.43 17.83 1.49
C SER A 397 16.80 18.63 2.73
N LEU A 398 17.36 17.96 3.72
CA LEU A 398 17.88 18.60 4.93
C LEU A 398 19.17 19.37 4.60
N ASP A 399 20.05 18.79 3.80
CA ASP A 399 21.34 19.41 3.43
C ASP A 399 21.16 20.68 2.58
N LYS A 400 20.14 20.71 1.71
CA LYS A 400 19.79 21.88 0.88
C LYS A 400 18.83 22.84 1.59
N GLY A 401 18.40 22.54 2.81
CA GLY A 401 17.47 23.37 3.59
C GLY A 401 16.06 23.47 3.00
N THR A 402 15.62 22.48 2.23
CA THR A 402 14.28 22.43 1.63
C THR A 402 13.31 21.49 2.36
N SER A 403 13.81 20.68 3.30
CA SER A 403 13.02 19.93 4.27
C SER A 403 12.85 20.73 5.56
N VAL A 404 11.65 20.70 6.14
CA VAL A 404 11.31 21.43 7.38
C VAL A 404 10.43 20.58 8.29
N GLU A 405 10.58 20.76 9.59
CA GLU A 405 9.69 20.12 10.56
C GLU A 405 8.26 20.67 10.44
N SER A 406 7.24 19.80 10.49
CA SER A 406 5.82 20.18 10.37
C SER A 406 5.40 21.28 11.36
N ARG A 407 5.88 21.22 12.62
CA ARG A 407 5.57 22.22 13.65
C ARG A 407 5.97 23.64 13.26
N THR A 408 7.01 23.79 12.44
CA THR A 408 7.49 25.12 12.00
C THR A 408 6.54 25.78 11.01
N LEU A 409 5.68 25.00 10.36
CA LEU A 409 4.70 25.50 9.41
C LEU A 409 3.42 26.00 10.07
N LYS A 410 3.16 25.64 11.35
CA LYS A 410 1.90 26.02 12.03
C LYS A 410 1.62 27.51 11.96
N GLN A 411 2.61 28.36 12.24
CA GLN A 411 2.46 29.82 12.20
C GLN A 411 2.13 30.36 10.80
N LYS A 412 2.44 29.61 9.73
CA LYS A 412 2.05 29.97 8.36
C LYS A 412 0.60 29.59 8.09
N PHE A 413 0.16 28.41 8.55
CA PHE A 413 -1.22 27.95 8.42
C PHE A 413 -2.20 28.81 9.24
N ASP A 414 -1.81 29.25 10.43
CA ASP A 414 -2.62 30.15 11.28
C ASP A 414 -2.94 31.51 10.60
N ARG A 415 -2.28 31.83 9.47
CA ARG A 415 -2.55 33.04 8.67
C ARG A 415 -3.56 32.82 7.55
N ILE A 416 -3.98 31.58 7.30
CA ILE A 416 -4.94 31.25 6.25
C ILE A 416 -6.36 31.38 6.84
N PRO A 417 -7.18 32.34 6.38
CA PRO A 417 -8.51 32.53 6.96
C PRO A 417 -9.40 31.29 6.75
N GLY A 418 -10.08 30.85 7.81
CA GLY A 418 -11.05 29.74 7.75
C GLY A 418 -10.43 28.34 7.70
N VAL A 419 -9.12 28.22 7.97
CA VAL A 419 -8.44 26.95 8.22
C VAL A 419 -8.13 26.88 9.73
N ASP A 420 -8.59 25.82 10.38
CA ASP A 420 -8.50 25.62 11.84
C ASP A 420 -7.45 24.57 12.19
#